data_AF-A0A6V7M6C3-F1
#
_entry.id   AF-A0A6V7M6C3-F1
#
_cell.length_a   1.000
_cell.length_b   1.000
_cell.length_c   1.000
_cell.angle_alpha   90.00
_cell.angle_beta   90.00
_cell.angle_gamma   90.00
#
_symmetry.space_group_name_H-M   'P 1'
#
loop_
_entity.id
_entity.type
_entity.pdbx_description
1 polymer ?
#
loop_
_entity_poly.entity_id
_entity_poly.type
_entity_poly.pdbx_seq_one_letter_code
_entity_poly.pdbx_strand_id
1 'polypeptide(L)' 'LPQKTHSFNDLVYGSISLNREEGDPVILKADKYPTYHFANVVDDHCMEITHVLRGVEWQVSTPKHLALY' A
#
# COMPACT_ATOMS: atom_id res chain seq x y z
N LEU A 1 5.53 -3.15 17.63
CA LEU A 1 5.01 -4.26 16.81
C LEU A 1 6.23 -4.96 16.20
N PRO A 2 6.34 -6.30 16.19
CA PRO A 2 7.54 -6.98 15.70
C PRO A 2 7.80 -6.58 14.24
N GLN A 3 9.09 -6.40 13.89
CA GLN A 3 9.54 -5.98 12.56
C GLN A 3 9.02 -6.94 11.50
N LYS A 4 7.88 -6.61 10.88
CA LYS A 4 7.26 -7.43 9.86
C LYS A 4 7.92 -7.04 8.55
N THR A 5 8.86 -7.86 8.07
CA THR A 5 9.33 -7.73 6.69
C THR A 5 8.10 -7.88 5.79
N HIS A 6 7.72 -6.79 5.11
CA HIS A 6 6.62 -6.82 4.16
C HIS A 6 7.15 -7.31 2.82
N SER A 7 7.13 -8.62 2.64
CA SER A 7 7.36 -9.24 1.34
C SER A 7 6.05 -9.38 0.58
N PHE A 8 6.10 -9.17 -0.74
CA PHE A 8 4.97 -9.41 -1.64
C PHE A 8 5.47 -9.89 -3.00
N ASN A 9 4.61 -10.60 -3.72
CA ASN A 9 4.91 -11.08 -5.07
C ASN A 9 4.29 -10.16 -6.11
N ASP A 10 5.13 -9.39 -6.79
CA ASP A 10 4.77 -8.54 -7.91
C ASP A 10 4.74 -9.36 -9.22
N LEU A 11 3.75 -9.11 -10.08
CA LEU A 11 3.59 -9.88 -11.32
C LEU A 11 4.66 -9.60 -12.38
N VAL A 12 5.31 -8.43 -12.32
CA VAL A 12 6.35 -8.01 -13.27
C VAL A 12 7.75 -8.28 -12.69
N TYR A 13 7.96 -7.96 -11.42
CA TYR A 13 9.28 -7.99 -10.78
C TYR A 13 9.51 -9.19 -9.86
N GLY A 14 8.50 -10.03 -9.63
CA GLY A 14 8.58 -11.21 -8.77
C GLY A 14 8.56 -10.89 -7.29
N SER A 15 9.31 -11.66 -6.48
CA SER A 15 9.34 -11.49 -5.02
C SER A 15 10.11 -10.23 -4.63
N ILE A 16 9.43 -9.33 -3.92
CA ILE A 16 9.98 -8.07 -3.41
C ILE A 16 9.92 -8.08 -1.90
N SER A 17 11.04 -7.73 -1.27
CA SER A 17 11.14 -7.54 0.18
C SER A 17 11.68 -6.14 0.47
N LEU A 18 10.87 -5.32 1.13
CA LEU A 18 11.26 -3.97 1.54
C LEU A 18 11.61 -3.98 3.03
N ASN A 19 12.89 -3.75 3.34
CA ASN A 19 13.40 -3.60 4.71
C ASN A 19 13.33 -2.13 5.15
N ARG A 20 12.12 -1.57 5.19
CA ARG A 20 11.88 -0.23 5.74
C ARG A 20 10.80 -0.29 6.80
N GLU A 21 11.19 0.01 8.03
CA GLU A 21 10.25 0.42 9.06
C GLU A 21 9.85 1.86 8.78
N GLU A 22 8.70 2.04 8.14
CA GLU A 22 8.02 3.32 8.16
C GLU A 22 7.08 3.36 9.37
N GLY A 23 6.96 4.53 10.00
CA GLY A 23 6.00 4.73 11.08
C GLY A 23 4.55 4.70 10.58
N ASP A 24 3.61 4.93 11.50
CA ASP A 24 2.19 4.89 11.17
C ASP A 24 1.81 5.96 10.13
N PRO A 25 1.24 5.57 8.98
CA PRO A 25 0.88 6.53 7.94
C PRO A 25 -0.37 7.32 8.34
N VAL A 26 -0.41 8.59 7.96
CA VAL A 26 -1.63 9.40 8.02
C VAL A 26 -2.63 8.85 6.99
N ILE A 27 -3.80 8.38 7.45
CA ILE A 27 -4.89 7.90 6.59
C ILE A 27 -5.97 8.96 6.33
N LEU A 28 -6.12 9.91 7.26
CA LEU A 28 -7.09 11.00 7.18
C LEU A 28 -6.40 12.32 7.53
N LYS A 29 -6.56 13.32 6.67
CA LYS A 29 -6.04 14.67 6.93
C LYS A 29 -6.93 15.40 7.95
N ALA A 30 -6.42 16.49 8.52
CA ALA A 30 -7.17 17.32 9.46
C ALA A 30 -8.45 17.94 8.86
N ASP A 31 -8.50 18.12 7.53
CA ASP A 31 -9.68 18.57 6.78
C ASP A 31 -10.71 17.46 6.50
N LYS A 32 -10.53 16.28 7.09
CA LYS A 32 -11.37 15.07 6.94
C LYS A 32 -11.35 14.44 5.55
N TYR A 33 -10.49 14.87 4.64
CA TYR A 33 -10.28 14.15 3.39
C TYR A 33 -9.27 13.02 3.59
N PRO A 34 -9.49 11.86 2.95
CA PRO A 34 -8.55 10.75 3.01
C PRO A 34 -7.23 11.12 2.33
N THR A 35 -6.14 10.48 2.74
CA THR A 35 -4.90 10.50 1.96
C THR A 35 -5.05 9.58 0.74
N TYR A 36 -4.16 9.76 -0.24
CA TYR A 36 -4.13 8.88 -1.42
C TYR A 36 -4.08 7.41 -1.03
N HIS A 37 -3.25 7.04 -0.04
CA HIS A 37 -3.10 5.64 0.36
C HIS A 37 -4.39 5.02 0.87
N PHE A 38 -5.15 5.76 1.66
CA PHE A 38 -6.39 5.25 2.22
C PHE A 38 -7.52 5.25 1.19
N ALA A 39 -7.70 6.35 0.44
CA ALA A 39 -8.72 6.43 -0.61
C ALA A 39 -8.52 5.32 -1.66
N ASN A 40 -7.29 5.15 -2.14
CA ASN A 40 -6.99 4.16 -3.18
C ASN A 40 -7.31 2.72 -2.75
N VAL A 41 -6.94 2.32 -1.53
CA VAL A 41 -7.24 0.95 -1.04
C VAL A 41 -8.74 0.74 -0.82
N VAL A 42 -9.44 1.73 -0.27
CA VAL A 42 -10.89 1.66 -0.07
C VAL A 42 -11.61 1.56 -1.41
N ASP A 43 -11.25 2.40 -2.37
CA ASP A 43 -11.85 2.40 -3.71
C ASP A 43 -11.54 1.10 -4.45
N ASP A 44 -10.29 0.61 -4.41
CA ASP A 44 -9.91 -0.66 -5.02
C ASP A 44 -10.76 -1.83 -4.46
N HIS A 45 -10.98 -1.87 -3.15
CA HIS A 45 -11.83 -2.88 -2.50
C HIS A 45 -13.30 -2.73 -2.91
N CYS A 46 -13.86 -1.52 -2.81
CA CYS A 46 -15.27 -1.25 -3.13
C CYS A 46 -15.62 -1.42 -4.61
N MET A 47 -14.63 -1.23 -5.50
CA MET A 47 -14.79 -1.42 -6.95
C MET A 47 -14.34 -2.81 -7.43
N GLU A 48 -14.02 -3.73 -6.50
CA GLU A 48 -13.65 -5.12 -6.80
C GLU A 48 -12.44 -5.24 -7.76
N ILE A 49 -11.44 -4.37 -7.57
CA ILE A 49 -10.22 -4.41 -8.39
C ILE A 49 -9.44 -5.70 -8.11
N THR A 50 -9.18 -6.46 -9.16
CA THR A 50 -8.47 -7.75 -9.06
C THR A 50 -6.97 -7.64 -9.30
N HIS A 51 -6.53 -6.66 -10.09
CA HIS A 51 -5.14 -6.47 -10.49
C HIS A 51 -4.84 -4.97 -10.56
N VAL A 52 -3.84 -4.52 -9.80
CA VAL A 52 -3.38 -3.13 -9.79
C VAL A 52 -2.13 -3.00 -10.67
N LEU A 53 -2.26 -2.36 -11.83
CA LEU A 53 -1.14 -2.01 -12.70
C LEU A 53 -0.80 -0.53 -12.52
N ARG A 54 0.44 -0.22 -12.12
CA ARG A 54 0.89 1.15 -11.85
C ARG A 54 2.40 1.30 -12.03
N GLY A 55 2.87 2.55 -12.08
CA GLY A 55 4.30 2.86 -12.19
C GLY A 55 5.14 2.35 -11.01
N VAL A 56 6.40 2.01 -11.27
CA VAL A 56 7.34 1.43 -10.30
C VAL A 56 7.63 2.37 -9.12
N GLU A 57 7.42 3.68 -9.29
CA GLU A 57 7.54 4.67 -8.23
C GLU A 57 6.57 4.41 -7.06
N TRP A 58 5.47 3.71 -7.30
CA TRP A 58 4.50 3.33 -6.27
C TRP A 58 4.81 2.02 -5.57
N GLN A 59 5.81 1.26 -6.03
CA GLN A 59 6.17 -0.05 -5.46
C GLN A 59 6.58 0.06 -3.98
N VAL A 60 7.25 1.15 -3.60
CA VAL A 60 7.61 1.44 -2.19
C VAL A 60 6.39 1.67 -1.29
N SER A 61 5.24 1.99 -1.87
CA SER A 61 3.98 2.19 -1.13
C SER A 61 3.16 0.90 -1.00
N THR A 62 3.49 -0.16 -1.75
CA THR A 62 2.74 -1.43 -1.73
C THR A 62 2.66 -2.05 -0.32
N PRO A 63 3.72 -2.10 0.51
CA PRO A 63 3.60 -2.54 1.90
C PRO A 63 2.55 -1.79 2.72
N LYS A 64 2.43 -0.47 2.52
CA LYS A 64 1.42 0.36 3.21
C LYS A 64 0.02 -0.02 2.75
N HIS A 65 -0.17 -0.18 1.44
CA HIS A 65 -1.46 -0.57 0.88
C HIS A 65 -1.86 -1.97 1.36
N LEU A 66 -0.94 -2.94 1.39
CA LEU A 66 -1.17 -4.27 1.95
C LEU A 66 -1.48 -4.27 3.45
N ALA A 67 -0.99 -3.28 4.21
CA ALA A 67 -1.31 -3.13 5.63
C ALA A 67 -2.69 -2.48 5.88
N LEU A 68 -3.27 -1.83 4.87
CA LEU A 68 -4.59 -1.19 4.93
C LEU A 68 -5.73 -2.12 4.45
N TYR A 69 -5.40 -3.14 3.67
CA TYR A 69 -6.30 -4.27 3.34
C TYR A 69 -6.52 -5.16 4.57
#